data_AF-A0A2P8MAW4-F1
#
_entry.id   AF-A0A2P8MAW4-F1
#
_cell.length_a   1.000
_cell.length_b   1.000
_cell.length_c   1.000
_cell.angle_alpha   90.00
_cell.angle_beta   90.00
_cell.angle_gamma   90.00
#
_symmetry.space_group_name_H-M   'P 1'
#
loop_
_entity.id
_entity.type
_entity.pdbx_description
1 polymer ?
#
loop_
_entity_poly.entity_id
_entity_poly.type
_entity_poly.pdbx_seq_one_letter_code
_entity_poly.pdbx_strand_id
1 'polypeptide(L)'
;MRVVEIAKQKLDDFSGTLRDLQGNLAPKQSGGYWNHLQEMKNSYVGLKRAQSTLEGSLKNPNLPSHTKEFIQSKYETTTKYLQRIEELFKAYGGIN
;
A
#
# COMPACT_ATOMS: atom_id res chain seq x y z
N MET A 1 6.48 -15.22 5.96
CA MET A 1 6.58 -13.76 5.93
C MET A 1 5.91 -13.23 4.64
N ARG A 2 4.57 -13.15 4.61
CA ARG A 2 3.77 -12.85 3.40
C ARG A 2 3.75 -11.36 2.98
N VAL A 3 4.16 -10.46 3.87
CA VAL A 3 3.93 -9.01 3.70
C VAL A 3 4.90 -8.38 2.69
N VAL A 4 6.10 -8.95 2.52
CA VAL A 4 7.13 -8.40 1.61
C VAL A 4 6.88 -8.80 0.15
N GLU A 5 6.28 -9.96 -0.08
CA GLU A 5 5.93 -10.45 -1.42
C GLU A 5 4.74 -9.67 -2.01
N ILE A 6 3.74 -9.33 -1.19
CA ILE A 6 2.63 -8.44 -1.54
C ILE A 6 3.14 -7.06 -2.00
N ALA A 7 4.23 -6.58 -1.42
CA ALA A 7 4.80 -5.28 -1.73
C ALA A 7 5.49 -5.23 -3.11
N LYS A 8 5.97 -6.38 -3.62
CA LYS A 8 6.60 -6.48 -4.95
C LYS A 8 5.55 -6.55 -6.06
N GLN A 9 4.43 -7.23 -5.81
CA GLN A 9 3.28 -7.31 -6.73
C GLN A 9 2.61 -5.94 -6.95
N LYS A 10 2.65 -5.07 -5.93
CA LYS A 10 2.16 -3.68 -5.99
C LYS A 10 2.85 -2.76 -7.00
N LEU A 11 4.04 -3.08 -7.51
CA LEU A 11 4.73 -2.20 -8.46
C LEU A 11 4.01 -2.15 -9.83
N ASP A 12 3.48 -3.29 -10.27
CA ASP A 12 2.67 -3.35 -11.49
C ASP A 12 1.32 -2.62 -11.29
N ASP A 13 0.76 -2.67 -10.07
CA ASP A 13 -0.50 -2.01 -9.71
C ASP A 13 -0.42 -0.47 -9.79
N PHE A 14 0.72 0.18 -9.58
CA PHE A 14 0.81 1.66 -9.67
C PHE A 14 0.56 2.16 -11.09
N SER A 15 1.12 1.46 -12.09
CA SER A 15 0.93 1.82 -13.50
C SER A 15 -0.50 1.57 -13.95
N GLY A 16 -1.10 0.44 -13.53
CA GLY A 16 -2.52 0.14 -13.76
C GLY A 16 -3.44 1.16 -13.07
N THR A 17 -3.12 1.56 -11.84
CA THR A 17 -3.88 2.58 -11.11
C THR A 17 -3.80 3.94 -11.79
N LEU A 18 -2.62 4.37 -12.24
CA LEU A 18 -2.47 5.62 -12.98
C LEU A 18 -3.32 5.60 -14.26
N ARG A 19 -3.30 4.47 -14.97
CA ARG A 19 -4.09 4.27 -16.19
C ARG A 19 -5.60 4.36 -15.90
N ASP A 20 -6.06 3.75 -14.82
CA ASP A 20 -7.46 3.82 -14.38
C ASP A 20 -7.85 5.25 -13.96
N LEU A 21 -6.97 5.98 -13.24
CA LEU A 21 -7.16 7.39 -12.87
C LEU A 21 -7.27 8.32 -14.08
N GLN A 22 -6.64 7.96 -15.20
CA GLN A 22 -6.75 8.66 -16.49
C GLN A 22 -7.99 8.27 -17.30
N GLY A 23 -8.84 7.38 -16.77
CA GLY A 23 -10.05 6.91 -17.45
C GLY A 23 -9.81 5.83 -18.51
N ASN A 24 -8.62 5.25 -18.56
CA ASN A 24 -8.23 4.26 -19.56
C ASN A 24 -8.20 2.85 -18.95
N LEU A 25 -9.36 2.24 -18.71
CA LEU A 25 -9.43 0.94 -18.04
C LEU A 25 -8.82 -0.21 -18.86
N ALA A 26 -8.12 -1.13 -18.18
CA ALA A 26 -7.52 -2.29 -18.83
C ALA A 26 -8.53 -3.41 -19.06
N PRO A 27 -8.76 -3.87 -20.31
CA PRO A 27 -9.68 -4.98 -20.56
C PRO A 27 -9.11 -6.31 -20.05
N LYS A 28 -9.99 -7.20 -19.59
CA LYS A 28 -9.68 -8.57 -19.20
C LYS A 28 -9.91 -9.53 -20.36
N GLN A 29 -9.09 -10.58 -20.46
CA GLN A 29 -9.27 -11.65 -21.46
C GLN A 29 -10.62 -12.39 -21.31
N SER A 30 -11.12 -12.50 -20.07
CA SER A 30 -12.42 -13.10 -19.75
C SER A 30 -13.62 -12.18 -19.97
N GLY A 31 -13.41 -10.97 -20.50
CA GLY A 31 -14.40 -9.91 -20.53
C GLY A 31 -14.41 -9.03 -19.27
N GLY A 32 -14.89 -7.80 -19.41
CA GLY A 32 -14.85 -6.75 -18.37
C GLY A 32 -13.50 -6.04 -18.29
N TYR A 33 -13.30 -5.27 -17.22
CA TYR A 33 -12.10 -4.48 -16.99
C TYR A 33 -11.43 -4.81 -15.64
N TRP A 34 -10.13 -4.60 -15.57
CA TRP A 34 -9.41 -4.48 -14.30
C TRP A 34 -9.84 -3.19 -13.59
N ASN A 35 -9.81 -3.23 -12.26
CA ASN A 35 -10.13 -2.10 -11.40
C ASN A 35 -8.98 -1.92 -10.39
N HIS A 36 -7.80 -1.60 -10.95
CA HIS A 36 -6.60 -1.34 -10.17
C HIS A 36 -6.80 -0.16 -9.23
N LEU A 37 -7.62 0.82 -9.63
CA LEU A 37 -8.00 1.93 -8.76
C LEU A 37 -8.62 1.45 -7.45
N GLN A 38 -9.63 0.56 -7.50
CA GLN A 38 -10.25 0.02 -6.30
C GLN A 38 -9.30 -0.88 -5.51
N GLU A 39 -8.49 -1.69 -6.20
CA GLU A 39 -7.49 -2.55 -5.56
C GLU A 39 -6.44 -1.72 -4.80
N MET A 40 -6.01 -0.59 -5.37
CA MET A 40 -5.08 0.34 -4.73
C MET A 40 -5.72 1.04 -3.53
N LYS A 41 -6.98 1.48 -3.62
CA LYS A 41 -7.73 2.05 -2.47
C LYS A 41 -7.85 1.04 -1.33
N ASN A 42 -8.22 -0.20 -1.62
CA ASN A 42 -8.31 -1.28 -0.63
C ASN A 42 -6.94 -1.54 0.01
N SER A 43 -5.89 -1.55 -0.81
CA SER A 43 -4.50 -1.66 -0.38
C SER A 43 -4.05 -0.54 0.54
N TYR A 44 -4.45 0.70 0.27
CA TYR A 44 -4.15 1.85 1.12
C TYR A 44 -4.79 1.72 2.50
N VAL A 45 -6.08 1.35 2.57
CA VAL A 45 -6.77 1.09 3.85
C VAL A 45 -6.06 -0.01 4.64
N GLY A 46 -5.65 -1.10 3.99
CA GLY A 46 -4.88 -2.17 4.63
C GLY A 46 -3.54 -1.70 5.18
N LEU A 47 -2.81 -0.88 4.42
CA LEU A 47 -1.54 -0.30 4.85
C LEU A 47 -1.71 0.68 6.03
N LYS A 48 -2.76 1.52 6.05
CA LYS A 48 -3.05 2.42 7.18
C LYS A 48 -3.30 1.64 8.47
N ARG A 49 -4.06 0.53 8.40
CA ARG A 49 -4.28 -0.36 9.55
C ARG A 49 -2.97 -1.00 10.01
N ALA A 50 -2.18 -1.53 9.08
CA ALA A 50 -0.87 -2.12 9.41
C ALA A 50 0.09 -1.10 10.05
N GLN A 51 0.14 0.13 9.53
CA GLN A 51 0.95 1.22 10.08
C GLN A 51 0.57 1.50 11.53
N SER A 52 -0.73 1.64 11.82
CA SER A 52 -1.23 1.90 13.17
C SER A 52 -0.91 0.75 14.15
N THR A 53 -1.06 -0.51 13.72
CA THR A 53 -0.68 -1.68 14.54
C THR A 53 0.82 -1.73 14.84
N LEU A 54 1.66 -1.44 13.83
CA LEU A 54 3.12 -1.42 13.97
C LEU A 54 3.55 -0.27 14.91
N GLU A 55 2.96 0.90 14.76
CA GLU A 55 3.19 2.05 15.65
C GLU A 55 2.83 1.72 17.10
N GLY A 56 1.67 1.10 17.32
CA GLY A 56 1.24 0.65 18.65
C GLY A 56 2.22 -0.36 19.26
N SER A 57 2.74 -1.27 18.44
CA SER A 57 3.74 -2.25 18.88
C SER A 57 5.07 -1.58 19.28
N LEU A 58 5.50 -0.56 18.54
CA LEU A 58 6.74 0.20 18.84
C LEU A 58 6.66 1.01 20.14
N LYS A 59 5.44 1.34 20.60
CA LYS A 59 5.21 2.02 21.88
C LYS A 59 5.37 1.10 23.11
N ASN A 60 5.48 -0.22 22.91
CA ASN A 60 5.71 -1.16 24.02
C ASN A 60 7.15 -1.01 24.56
N PRO A 61 7.36 -0.54 25.81
CA PRO A 61 8.69 -0.36 26.37
C PRO A 61 9.44 -1.68 26.62
N ASN A 62 8.73 -2.80 26.70
CA ASN A 62 9.29 -4.13 26.97
C ASN A 62 9.62 -4.91 25.69
N LEU A 63 9.60 -4.26 24.53
CA LEU A 63 9.86 -4.91 23.25
C LEU A 63 11.37 -5.21 23.09
N PRO A 64 11.78 -6.46 22.81
CA PRO A 64 13.19 -6.79 22.60
C PRO A 64 13.80 -6.00 21.43
N SER A 65 15.08 -5.59 21.53
CA SER A 65 15.74 -4.74 20.51
C SER A 65 15.62 -5.30 19.10
N HIS A 66 15.93 -6.59 18.91
CA HIS A 66 15.83 -7.23 17.59
C HIS A 66 14.39 -7.21 17.03
N THR A 67 13.39 -7.38 17.90
CA THR A 67 11.97 -7.30 17.51
C THR A 67 11.60 -5.86 17.16
N LYS A 68 12.09 -4.88 17.94
CA LYS A 68 11.89 -3.46 17.69
C LYS A 68 12.45 -3.03 16.34
N GLU A 69 13.69 -3.42 16.03
CA GLU A 69 14.33 -3.14 14.73
C GLU A 69 13.55 -3.75 13.56
N PHE A 70 13.09 -5.00 13.71
CA PHE A 70 12.26 -5.65 12.70
C PHE A 70 10.93 -4.91 12.48
N ILE A 71 10.21 -4.57 13.56
CA ILE A 71 8.93 -3.84 13.49
C ILE A 71 9.15 -2.44 12.91
N GLN A 72 10.22 -1.75 13.30
CA GLN A 72 10.61 -0.43 12.79
C GLN A 72 10.82 -0.49 11.26
N SER A 73 11.58 -1.48 10.76
CA SER A 73 11.77 -1.68 9.32
C SER A 73 10.45 -1.89 8.57
N LYS A 74 9.49 -2.63 9.16
CA LYS A 74 8.15 -2.80 8.57
C LYS A 74 7.31 -1.55 8.63
N TYR A 75 7.43 -0.76 9.69
CA TYR A 75 6.75 0.52 9.83
C TYR A 75 7.23 1.52 8.76
N GLU A 76 8.55 1.63 8.59
CA GLU A 76 9.17 2.49 7.57
C GLU A 76 8.79 2.07 6.15
N THR A 77 8.84 0.76 5.88
CA THR A 77 8.42 0.20 4.59
C THR A 77 6.95 0.52 4.30
N THR A 78 6.06 0.30 5.27
CA THR A 78 4.63 0.61 5.16
C THR A 78 4.40 2.10 4.88
N THR A 79 5.11 2.96 5.62
CA THR A 79 5.03 4.43 5.47
C THR A 79 5.46 4.87 4.08
N LYS A 80 6.55 4.31 3.54
CA LYS A 80 7.00 4.58 2.17
C LYS A 80 5.96 4.21 1.11
N TYR A 81 5.27 3.09 1.29
CA TYR A 81 4.19 2.71 0.35
C TYR A 81 2.97 3.62 0.46
N LEU A 82 2.58 4.02 1.67
CA LEU A 82 1.51 4.99 1.86
C LEU A 82 1.82 6.31 1.15
N GLN A 83 3.03 6.86 1.36
CA GLN A 83 3.48 8.09 0.71
C GLN A 83 3.43 7.99 -0.81
N ARG A 84 3.90 6.89 -1.40
CA ARG A 84 3.83 6.68 -2.86
C ARG A 84 2.41 6.65 -3.39
N ILE A 85 1.49 6.05 -2.64
CA ILE A 85 0.07 6.03 -3.03
C ILE A 85 -0.52 7.44 -2.91
N GLU A 86 -0.26 8.15 -1.81
CA GLU A 86 -0.70 9.54 -1.62
C GLU A 86 -0.17 10.46 -2.74
N GLU A 87 1.10 10.31 -3.12
CA GLU A 87 1.72 11.03 -4.24
C GLU A 87 1.02 10.73 -5.58
N LEU A 88 0.73 9.45 -5.88
CA LEU A 88 0.03 9.06 -7.09
C LEU A 88 -1.35 9.72 -7.19
N PHE A 89 -2.08 9.78 -6.08
CA PHE A 89 -3.44 10.34 -6.05
C PHE A 89 -3.47 11.86 -5.88
N LYS A 90 -2.33 12.51 -5.58
CA LYS A 90 -2.24 13.94 -5.29
C LYS A 90 -2.81 14.82 -6.40
N ALA A 91 -2.52 14.48 -7.66
CA ALA A 91 -3.02 15.20 -8.83
C ALA A 91 -4.53 14.98 -9.09
N TYR A 92 -5.14 13.99 -8.41
CA TYR A 92 -6.52 13.53 -8.61
C TYR A 92 -7.41 13.82 -7.40
N GLY A 93 -7.05 14.80 -6.56
CA GLY A 93 -7.83 15.19 -5.37
C GLY A 93 -7.52 14.37 -4.11
N GLY A 94 -6.45 13.58 -4.13
CA GLY A 94 -6.01 12.77 -3.00
C GLY A 94 -6.67 11.39 -2.94
N ILE A 95 -6.16 10.55 -2.04
CA ILE A 95 -6.71 9.21 -1.81
C ILE A 95 -7.84 9.28 -0.78
N ASN A 96 -9.07 9.40 -1.27
CA ASN A 96 -10.31 9.32 -0.50
C ASN A 96 -10.95 7.93 -0.61
#